data_AF-A0A1Q3R1A5-F1
#
_entry.id   AF-A0A1Q3R1A5-F1
#
_cell.length_a   1.000
_cell.length_b   1.000
_cell.length_c   1.000
_cell.angle_alpha   90.00
_cell.angle_beta   90.00
_cell.angle_gamma   90.00
#
_symmetry.space_group_name_H-M   'P 1'
#
loop_
_entity.id
_entity.type
_entity.pdbx_description
1 polymer ?
#
loop_
_entity_poly.entity_id
_entity_poly.type
_entity_poly.pdbx_seq_one_letter_code
_entity_poly.pdbx_strand_id
1 'polypeptide(L)'
;MRAIELFHLRRVRDKPRALGLIAAHAGLPAGQALAVLHAAIGGGRPQLRLADDAAARACIVALAPTGFVARFAAADGYDPARHAQQALSAVLPRCAPGLAAQAGALLLHDDWPEALALAVQHLRVHRLALDADRRRLEQAAIDAGQVCGVPGRV
;
A
#
# COMPACT_ATOMS: atom_id res chain seq x y z
N MET A 1 -7.89 16.08 -4.42
CA MET A 1 -7.00 15.46 -5.44
C MET A 1 -5.79 14.90 -4.71
N ARG A 2 -5.40 13.67 -5.01
CA ARG A 2 -4.35 12.95 -4.28
C ARG A 2 -3.42 12.21 -5.22
N ALA A 3 -2.12 12.22 -4.93
CA ALA A 3 -1.13 11.57 -5.79
C ALA A 3 -0.69 10.22 -5.23
N ILE A 4 -0.58 9.22 -6.11
CA ILE A 4 0.09 7.95 -5.82
C ILE A 4 1.32 7.80 -6.71
N GLU A 5 2.36 7.17 -6.20
CA GLU A 5 3.55 6.78 -6.95
C GLU A 5 3.48 5.30 -7.32
N LEU A 6 3.89 4.97 -8.54
CA LEU A 6 3.97 3.59 -9.02
C LEU A 6 5.42 3.12 -9.03
N PHE A 7 5.59 1.87 -8.62
CA PHE A 7 6.85 1.16 -8.55
C PHE A 7 6.65 -0.22 -9.18
N HIS A 8 7.68 -0.72 -9.86
CA HIS A 8 7.71 -2.12 -10.26
C HIS A 8 8.72 -2.85 -9.36
N LEU A 9 8.32 -3.98 -8.75
CA LEU A 9 9.22 -4.74 -7.86
C LEU A 9 10.03 -5.81 -8.59
N ARG A 10 9.58 -6.31 -9.75
CA ARG A 10 10.36 -7.12 -10.72
C ARG A 10 9.55 -7.37 -12.00
N ARG A 11 8.80 -8.48 -12.15
CA ARG A 11 8.03 -8.73 -13.38
C ARG A 11 6.61 -8.19 -13.28
N VAL A 12 6.27 -7.22 -14.14
CA VAL A 12 4.86 -6.88 -14.42
C VAL A 12 4.22 -8.08 -15.10
N ARG A 13 3.18 -8.64 -14.47
CA ARG A 13 2.56 -9.90 -14.92
C ARG A 13 1.49 -9.66 -15.99
N ASP A 14 0.79 -8.53 -15.91
CA ASP A 14 -0.37 -8.23 -16.74
C ASP A 14 -0.39 -6.75 -17.15
N LYS A 15 0.41 -6.41 -18.17
CA LYS A 15 0.55 -5.04 -18.69
C LYS A 15 -0.77 -4.48 -19.26
N PRO A 16 -1.57 -5.24 -20.04
CA PRO A 16 -2.85 -4.73 -20.55
C PRO A 16 -3.83 -4.37 -19.43
N ARG A 17 -3.95 -5.22 -18.40
CA ARG A 17 -4.79 -4.91 -17.24
C ARG A 17 -4.29 -3.71 -16.46
N ALA A 18 -2.98 -3.60 -16.22
CA ALA A 18 -2.40 -2.45 -15.55
C ALA A 18 -2.68 -1.15 -16.32
N LEU A 19 -2.53 -1.15 -17.65
CA LEU A 19 -2.86 -0.01 -18.51
C LEU A 19 -4.32 0.43 -18.35
N GLY A 20 -5.25 -0.53 -18.41
CA GLY A 20 -6.68 -0.26 -18.26
C GLY A 20 -7.02 0.33 -16.89
N LEU A 21 -6.40 -0.17 -15.82
CA LEU A 21 -6.58 0.35 -14.47
C LEU A 21 -6.03 1.78 -14.32
N ILE A 22 -4.85 2.06 -14.87
CA ILE A 22 -4.26 3.40 -14.85
C ILE A 22 -5.16 4.39 -15.58
N ALA A 23 -5.64 4.04 -16.78
CA ALA A 23 -6.54 4.88 -17.56
C ALA A 23 -7.86 5.15 -16.82
N ALA A 24 -8.50 4.10 -16.30
CA ALA A 24 -9.80 4.20 -15.64
C ALA A 24 -9.74 4.99 -14.33
N HIS A 25 -8.78 4.71 -13.45
CA HIS A 25 -8.72 5.35 -12.13
C HIS A 25 -8.25 6.81 -12.22
N ALA A 26 -7.33 7.13 -13.12
CA ALA A 26 -6.80 8.49 -13.26
C ALA A 26 -7.52 9.32 -14.33
N GLY A 27 -8.54 8.77 -15.02
CA GLY A 27 -9.26 9.45 -16.09
C GLY A 27 -8.35 9.85 -17.26
N LEU A 28 -7.29 9.08 -17.51
CA LEU A 28 -6.27 9.42 -18.49
C LEU A 28 -6.61 8.88 -19.88
N PRO A 29 -6.34 9.64 -20.97
CA PRO A 29 -6.33 9.10 -22.31
C PRO A 29 -5.32 7.95 -22.45
N ALA A 30 -5.61 7.01 -23.35
CA ALA A 30 -4.80 5.79 -23.53
C ALA A 30 -3.29 6.07 -23.73
N GLY A 31 -2.93 7.08 -24.52
CA GLY A 31 -1.54 7.46 -24.75
C GLY A 31 -0.81 7.94 -23.48
N GLN A 32 -1.50 8.69 -22.61
CA GLN A 32 -0.94 9.17 -21.35
C GLN A 32 -0.81 8.03 -20.33
N ALA A 33 -1.83 7.17 -20.25
CA ALA A 33 -1.77 5.97 -19.40
C ALA A 33 -0.61 5.04 -19.81
N LEU A 34 -0.36 4.89 -21.12
CA LEU A 34 0.75 4.12 -21.65
C LEU A 34 2.11 4.73 -21.28
N ALA A 35 2.23 6.06 -21.35
CA ALA A 35 3.44 6.76 -20.93
C ALA A 35 3.76 6.53 -19.45
N VAL A 36 2.75 6.60 -18.57
CA VAL A 36 2.90 6.28 -17.14
C VAL A 36 3.33 4.83 -16.93
N LEU A 37 2.67 3.88 -17.61
CA LEU A 37 3.03 2.47 -17.53
C LEU A 37 4.50 2.23 -17.94
N HIS A 38 4.93 2.79 -19.07
CA HIS A 38 6.30 2.66 -19.55
C HIS A 38 7.32 3.32 -18.61
N ALA A 39 7.01 4.50 -18.07
CA ALA A 39 7.86 5.16 -17.09
C ALA A 39 8.05 4.30 -15.83
N ALA A 40 6.97 3.67 -15.34
CA ALA A 40 7.04 2.79 -14.18
C ALA A 40 7.84 1.52 -14.48
N ILE A 41 7.66 0.89 -15.66
CA ILE A 41 8.44 -0.28 -16.10
C ILE A 41 9.92 0.06 -16.28
N GLY A 42 10.24 1.27 -16.74
CA GLY A 42 11.61 1.75 -16.94
C GLY A 42 12.36 2.09 -15.64
N GLY A 43 11.78 1.83 -14.47
CA GLY A 43 12.40 2.15 -13.17
C GLY A 43 12.13 3.57 -12.68
N GLY A 44 11.35 4.35 -13.43
CA GLY A 44 10.80 5.60 -12.95
C GLY A 44 9.78 5.39 -11.83
N ARG A 45 9.42 6.50 -11.17
CA ARG A 45 8.38 6.57 -10.14
C ARG A 45 7.29 7.54 -10.59
N PRO A 46 6.57 7.26 -11.69
CA PRO A 46 5.55 8.17 -12.18
C PRO A 46 4.44 8.33 -11.13
N GLN A 47 3.90 9.54 -11.08
CA GLN A 47 2.79 9.86 -10.19
C GLN A 47 1.47 9.85 -10.96
N LEU A 48 0.44 9.25 -10.37
CA LEU A 48 -0.94 9.37 -10.81
C LEU A 48 -1.70 10.29 -9.86
N ARG A 49 -2.38 11.28 -10.42
CA ARG A 49 -3.28 12.17 -9.68
C ARG A 49 -4.69 11.61 -9.75
N LEU A 50 -5.28 11.40 -8.59
CA LEU A 50 -6.59 10.78 -8.40
C LEU A 50 -7.51 11.77 -7.67
N ALA A 51 -8.83 11.54 -7.76
CA ALA A 51 -9.83 12.48 -7.26
C ALA A 51 -9.68 12.75 -5.74
N ASP A 52 -9.56 11.69 -4.96
CA ASP A 52 -9.48 11.71 -3.49
C ASP A 52 -8.71 10.49 -2.93
N ASP A 53 -8.63 10.39 -1.61
CA ASP A 53 -7.92 9.32 -0.90
C ASP A 53 -8.59 7.95 -1.12
N ALA A 54 -9.92 7.89 -1.24
CA ALA A 54 -10.65 6.64 -1.46
C ALA A 54 -10.36 6.08 -2.86
N ALA A 55 -10.40 6.93 -3.89
CA ALA A 55 -10.02 6.60 -5.25
C ALA A 55 -8.55 6.15 -5.34
N ALA A 56 -7.67 6.79 -4.58
CA ALA A 56 -6.27 6.41 -4.50
C ALA A 56 -6.05 5.02 -3.88
N ARG A 57 -6.72 4.74 -2.77
CA ARG A 57 -6.69 3.42 -2.12
C ARG A 57 -7.24 2.33 -3.04
N ALA A 58 -8.37 2.60 -3.71
CA ALA A 58 -8.95 1.69 -4.68
C ALA A 58 -7.99 1.40 -5.84
N CYS A 59 -7.30 2.42 -6.35
CA CYS A 59 -6.30 2.26 -7.41
C CYS A 59 -5.10 1.41 -6.96
N ILE A 60 -4.56 1.68 -5.76
CA ILE A 60 -3.45 0.90 -5.17
C ILE A 60 -3.83 -0.59 -5.07
N VAL A 61 -5.00 -0.88 -4.50
CA VAL A 61 -5.52 -2.25 -4.36
C VAL A 61 -5.73 -2.92 -5.72
N ALA A 62 -6.27 -2.20 -6.70
CA ALA A 62 -6.52 -2.75 -8.03
C ALA A 62 -5.23 -3.06 -8.81
N LEU A 63 -4.16 -2.29 -8.58
CA LEU A 63 -2.85 -2.48 -9.22
C LEU A 63 -2.06 -3.64 -8.63
N ALA A 64 -2.21 -3.95 -7.34
CA ALA A 64 -1.49 -5.04 -6.66
C ALA A 64 -1.46 -6.39 -7.42
N PRO A 65 -2.56 -6.94 -7.97
CA PRO A 65 -2.54 -8.21 -8.72
C PRO A 65 -1.75 -8.15 -10.04
N THR A 66 -1.47 -6.95 -10.57
CA THR A 66 -0.74 -6.78 -11.85
C THR A 66 0.79 -6.83 -11.69
N GLY A 67 1.28 -6.87 -10.44
CA GLY A 67 2.71 -6.87 -10.11
C GLY A 67 3.33 -5.48 -9.96
N PHE A 68 2.52 -4.43 -10.03
CA PHE A 68 2.90 -3.09 -9.59
C PHE A 68 2.71 -2.94 -8.08
N VAL A 69 3.60 -2.17 -7.48
CA VAL A 69 3.39 -1.59 -6.16
C VAL A 69 3.04 -0.13 -6.35
N ALA A 70 2.03 0.32 -5.62
CA ALA A 70 1.66 1.72 -5.57
C ALA A 70 1.47 2.15 -4.12
N ARG A 71 1.74 3.42 -3.84
CA ARG A 71 1.54 4.04 -2.51
C ARG A 71 1.27 5.53 -2.68
N PHE A 72 0.83 6.20 -1.62
CA PHE A 72 0.73 7.66 -1.66
C PHE A 72 2.09 8.31 -1.94
N ALA A 73 2.10 9.32 -2.82
CA ALA A 73 3.31 10.05 -3.17
C ALA A 73 3.85 10.83 -1.96
N ALA A 74 5.17 10.90 -1.82
CA ALA A 74 5.80 11.59 -0.69
C ALA A 74 5.67 13.13 -0.76
N ALA A 75 5.27 13.67 -1.92
CA ALA A 75 5.29 15.11 -2.22
C ALA A 75 4.32 15.99 -1.38
N ASP A 76 3.47 15.39 -0.54
CA ASP A 76 2.53 16.11 0.34
C ASP A 76 2.93 16.01 1.84
N GLY A 77 4.23 15.89 2.16
CA GLY A 77 4.67 15.66 3.55
C GLY A 77 4.24 14.30 4.10
N TYR A 78 3.83 13.38 3.21
CA TYR A 78 3.41 12.03 3.56
C TYR A 78 4.63 11.12 3.67
N ASP A 79 4.92 10.70 4.90
CA ASP A 79 5.95 9.72 5.21
C ASP A 79 5.27 8.37 5.52
N PRO A 80 5.44 7.34 4.67
CA PRO A 80 4.81 6.03 4.88
C PRO A 80 5.30 5.36 6.17
N ALA A 81 6.55 5.59 6.59
CA ALA A 81 7.08 5.04 7.84
C ALA A 81 6.37 5.69 9.03
N ARG A 82 6.33 7.02 9.08
CA ARG A 82 5.61 7.77 10.12
C ARG A 82 4.13 7.40 10.16
N HIS A 83 3.47 7.27 9.01
CA HIS A 83 2.06 6.88 8.94
C HIS A 83 1.81 5.48 9.51
N ALA A 84 2.64 4.50 9.12
CA ALA A 84 2.58 3.13 9.63
C ALA A 84 2.82 3.07 11.15
N GLN A 85 3.86 3.76 11.64
CA GLN A 85 4.19 3.84 13.06
C GLN A 85 3.04 4.45 13.86
N GLN A 86 2.43 5.55 13.39
CA GLN A 86 1.28 6.16 14.06
C GLN A 86 0.07 5.21 14.14
N ALA A 87 -0.21 4.48 13.06
CA ALA A 87 -1.28 3.48 13.05
C ALA A 87 -1.00 2.34 14.04
N LEU A 88 0.24 1.83 14.07
CA LEU A 88 0.69 0.81 15.02
C LEU A 88 0.60 1.29 16.47
N SER A 89 1.18 2.44 16.81
CA SER A 89 1.12 3.01 18.16
C SER A 89 -0.32 3.22 18.65
N ALA A 90 -1.24 3.55 17.74
CA ALA A 90 -2.66 3.67 18.10
C ALA A 90 -3.27 2.31 18.46
N VAL A 91 -2.88 1.22 17.80
CA VAL A 91 -3.56 -0.10 17.86
C VAL A 91 -2.90 -1.07 18.85
N LEU A 92 -1.57 -1.12 18.92
CA LEU A 92 -0.82 -2.09 19.72
C LEU A 92 -1.24 -2.16 21.21
N PRO A 93 -1.60 -1.04 21.90
CA PRO A 93 -2.08 -1.11 23.29
C PRO A 93 -3.34 -1.95 23.50
N ARG A 94 -4.12 -2.20 22.43
CA ARG A 94 -5.35 -3.02 22.45
C ARG A 94 -5.13 -4.43 21.90
N CYS A 95 -3.91 -4.77 21.51
CA CYS A 95 -3.56 -6.09 21.00
C CYS A 95 -3.14 -7.05 22.11
N ALA A 96 -3.04 -8.33 21.78
CA ALA A 96 -2.46 -9.32 22.68
C ALA A 96 -1.02 -8.91 23.07
N PRO A 97 -0.60 -9.06 24.35
CA PRO A 97 0.71 -8.63 24.82
C PRO A 97 1.88 -9.19 24.00
N GLY A 98 1.78 -10.47 23.58
CA GLY A 98 2.80 -11.10 22.74
C GLY A 98 2.97 -10.43 21.37
N LEU A 99 1.86 -10.00 20.74
CA LEU A 99 1.93 -9.24 19.49
C LEU A 99 2.54 -7.86 19.71
N ALA A 100 2.10 -7.15 20.76
CA ALA A 100 2.60 -5.82 21.08
C ALA A 100 4.12 -5.82 21.34
N ALA A 101 4.63 -6.84 22.04
CA ALA A 101 6.06 -7.00 22.28
C ALA A 101 6.85 -7.26 20.98
N GLN A 102 6.37 -8.17 20.13
CA GLN A 102 7.04 -8.49 18.86
C GLN A 102 7.04 -7.32 17.88
N ALA A 103 5.88 -6.69 17.68
CA ALA A 103 5.76 -5.51 16.81
C ALA A 103 6.55 -4.32 17.38
N GLY A 104 6.55 -4.13 18.70
CA GLY A 104 7.35 -3.10 19.37
C GLY A 104 8.85 -3.32 19.18
N ALA A 105 9.33 -4.56 19.28
CA ALA A 105 10.73 -4.88 19.02
C ALA A 105 11.13 -4.55 17.58
N LEU A 106 10.30 -4.87 16.59
CA LEU A 106 10.56 -4.50 15.19
C LEU A 106 10.63 -2.98 14.99
N LEU A 107 9.73 -2.23 15.64
CA LEU A 107 9.74 -0.76 15.58
C LEU A 107 11.01 -0.14 16.18
N LEU A 108 11.58 -0.74 17.23
CA LEU A 108 12.85 -0.29 17.81
C LEU A 108 14.05 -0.50 16.88
N HIS A 109 13.93 -1.39 15.89
CA HIS A 109 14.93 -1.62 14.86
C HIS A 109 14.63 -0.85 13.55
N ASP A 110 13.68 0.10 13.59
CA ASP A 110 13.15 0.80 12.41
C ASP A 110 12.50 -0.10 11.34
N ASP A 111 12.23 -1.37 11.67
CA ASP A 111 11.56 -2.35 10.83
C ASP A 111 10.03 -2.21 10.87
N TRP A 112 9.56 -0.97 10.69
CA TRP A 112 8.13 -0.67 10.56
C TRP A 112 7.39 -1.50 9.48
N PRO A 113 8.01 -1.88 8.33
CA PRO A 113 7.33 -2.68 7.32
C PRO A 113 6.93 -4.07 7.84
N GLU A 114 7.83 -4.70 8.59
CA GLU A 114 7.60 -6.04 9.16
C GLU A 114 6.64 -5.94 10.35
N ALA A 115 6.78 -4.90 11.18
CA ALA A 115 5.87 -4.65 12.30
C ALA A 115 4.42 -4.49 11.84
N LEU A 116 4.19 -3.74 10.76
CA LEU A 116 2.86 -3.51 10.19
C LEU A 116 2.31 -4.81 9.58
N ALA A 117 3.12 -5.54 8.82
CA ALA A 117 2.71 -6.83 8.24
C ALA A 117 2.29 -7.85 9.32
N LEU A 118 3.10 -7.98 10.38
CA LEU A 118 2.82 -8.86 11.51
C LEU A 118 1.50 -8.49 12.20
N ALA A 119 1.30 -7.20 12.50
CA ALA A 119 0.10 -6.74 13.17
C ALA A 119 -1.17 -6.90 12.30
N VAL A 120 -1.09 -6.58 11.01
CA VAL A 120 -2.20 -6.81 10.06
C VAL A 120 -2.56 -8.29 9.97
N GLN A 121 -1.56 -9.18 9.85
CA GLN A 121 -1.79 -10.61 9.76
C GLN A 121 -2.47 -11.14 11.03
N HIS A 122 -2.01 -10.75 12.21
CA HIS A 122 -2.62 -11.15 13.47
C HIS A 122 -4.09 -10.67 13.55
N LEU A 123 -4.37 -9.40 13.24
CA LEU A 123 -5.74 -8.88 13.30
C LEU A 123 -6.67 -9.52 12.27
N ARG A 124 -6.17 -9.92 11.10
CA ARG A 124 -6.96 -10.67 10.11
C ARG A 124 -7.41 -12.03 10.61
N VAL A 125 -6.57 -12.72 11.39
CA VAL A 125 -6.87 -14.03 11.96
C VAL A 125 -7.82 -13.92 13.15
N HIS A 126 -7.66 -12.90 13.99
CA HIS A 126 -8.34 -12.82 15.29
C HIS A 126 -9.51 -11.83 15.34
N ARG A 127 -9.71 -10.97 14.33
CA ARG A 127 -10.77 -9.95 14.32
C ARG A 127 -11.56 -9.91 13.02
N LEU A 128 -12.84 -9.56 13.13
CA LEU A 128 -13.74 -9.38 11.99
C LEU A 128 -13.27 -8.23 11.09
N ALA A 129 -13.59 -8.29 9.79
CA ALA A 129 -13.23 -7.25 8.82
C ALA A 129 -13.83 -5.86 9.16
N LEU A 130 -14.88 -5.82 9.97
CA LEU A 130 -15.52 -4.57 10.39
C LEU A 130 -14.85 -3.93 11.61
N ASP A 131 -13.90 -4.62 12.27
CA ASP A 131 -13.18 -4.13 13.44
C ASP A 131 -12.36 -2.86 13.11
N ALA A 132 -12.47 -1.84 13.96
CA ALA A 132 -11.88 -0.53 13.70
C ALA A 132 -10.34 -0.56 13.69
N ASP A 133 -9.72 -1.35 14.58
CA ASP A 133 -8.26 -1.48 14.63
C ASP A 133 -7.74 -2.27 13.43
N ARG A 134 -8.43 -3.35 13.05
CA ARG A 134 -8.09 -4.10 11.83
C ARG A 134 -8.15 -3.20 10.60
N ARG A 135 -9.25 -2.47 10.40
CA ARG A 135 -9.38 -1.55 9.25
C ARG A 135 -8.32 -0.47 9.26
N ARG A 136 -7.97 0.07 10.42
CA ARG A 136 -6.91 1.08 10.56
C ARG A 136 -5.56 0.56 10.10
N LEU A 137 -5.16 -0.64 10.51
CA LEU A 137 -3.87 -1.22 10.09
C LEU A 137 -3.89 -1.66 8.63
N GLU A 138 -4.98 -2.28 8.15
CA GLU A 138 -5.13 -2.62 6.73
C GLU A 138 -5.06 -1.38 5.85
N GLN A 139 -5.62 -0.26 6.33
CA GLN A 139 -5.56 1.00 5.62
C GLN A 139 -4.14 1.57 5.57
N ALA A 140 -3.44 1.59 6.71
CA ALA A 140 -2.04 2.01 6.74
C ALA A 140 -1.15 1.16 5.82
N ALA A 141 -1.44 -0.14 5.70
CA ALA A 141 -0.73 -1.02 4.78
C ALA A 141 -1.00 -0.69 3.31
N ILE A 142 -2.25 -0.34 2.93
CA ILE A 142 -2.56 0.15 1.58
C ILE A 142 -1.81 1.45 1.31
N ASP A 143 -1.90 2.38 2.25
CA ASP A 143 -1.40 3.75 2.12
C ASP A 143 0.14 3.76 2.00
N ALA A 144 0.82 2.85 2.68
CA ALA A 144 2.27 2.65 2.61
C ALA A 144 2.73 1.81 1.40
N GLY A 145 1.81 1.23 0.63
CA GLY A 145 2.10 0.32 -0.48
C GLY A 145 2.59 -1.05 -0.05
N GLN A 146 2.28 -1.46 1.18
CA GLN A 146 2.55 -2.79 1.73
C GLN A 146 1.49 -3.83 1.35
N VAL A 147 0.39 -3.41 0.71
CA VAL A 147 -0.48 -4.34 -0.02
C VAL A 147 0.26 -4.83 -1.27
N CYS A 148 1.28 -5.62 -1.03
CA CYS A 148 1.68 -6.68 -1.92
C CYS A 148 0.53 -7.67 -1.93
N GLY A 149 -0.02 -7.97 -3.12
CA GLY A 149 -0.57 -9.30 -3.32
C GLY A 149 0.49 -10.27 -2.79
N VAL A 150 0.12 -11.01 -1.75
CA VAL A 150 0.90 -11.99 -1.00
C VAL A 150 2.31 -12.20 -1.57
N PRO A 151 3.40 -11.81 -0.87
CA PRO A 151 4.72 -12.27 -1.27
C PRO A 151 4.65 -13.78 -1.30
N GLY A 152 4.73 -14.35 -2.50
CA GLY A 152 4.53 -15.78 -2.70
C GLY A 152 5.43 -16.56 -1.75
N ARG A 153 4.80 -17.33 -0.86
CA ARG A 153 5.35 -18.58 -0.38
C ARG A 153 4.25 -19.63 -0.47
N VAL A 154 4.58 -20.60 -1.32
CA VAL A 154 3.93 -21.88 -1.68
C VAL A 154 2.71 -21.78 -2.59
#